data_AF-A0A820DHY3-F1
#
_entry.id   AF-A0A820DHY3-F1
#
_cell.length_a   1.000
_cell.length_b   1.000
_cell.length_c   1.000
_cell.angle_alpha   90.00
_cell.angle_beta   90.00
_cell.angle_gamma   90.00
#
_symmetry.space_group_name_H-M   'P 1'
#
loop_
_entity.id
_entity.type
_entity.pdbx_description
1 polymer ?
#
loop_
_entity_poly.entity_id
_entity_poly.type
_entity_poly.pdbx_seq_one_letter_code
_entity_poly.pdbx_strand_id
1 'polypeptide(L)'
;KLQEHLIKFKQILFSDIINLDETNDEQLILSNTQDNNDIDDNTVLKPKITSIRILFKNAVEKEFNDIFGKNGELLSTILLDDTRLILSNISLKLKNIIQDKTNINDYSTWFLSTFRQQNRILDKLSIRELEIPGQYRIKAREDIRQDQRIEALFSIMNDLYDNDPNCNQSNSAHIAVRTYKVIPMSSKLGMIEWLDNTRPLKDLIEELYNDNELDIITNQGQHPRKLYQDYVTNTYQKAKPTAKTANNTIMYAELFLSLTKAQVQEEFNHIQSVIPVDLLRRAYYKIANSHEGFYTLRQQFI
;
A
#
# COMPACT_ATOMS: atom_id res chain seq x y z
N LYS A 1 -3.79 34.58 14.86
CA LYS A 1 -4.59 33.68 13.97
C LYS A 1 -3.73 32.63 13.25
N LEU A 2 -2.93 32.94 12.22
CA LEU A 2 -2.15 31.89 11.51
C LEU A 2 -1.11 31.18 12.40
N GLN A 3 -0.40 31.94 13.24
CA GLN A 3 0.54 31.38 14.22
C GLN A 3 -0.17 30.48 15.24
N GLU A 4 -1.33 30.88 15.74
CA GLU A 4 -2.15 30.06 16.64
C GLU A 4 -2.64 28.77 15.97
N HIS A 5 -3.02 28.82 14.68
CA HIS A 5 -3.35 27.63 13.91
C HIS A 5 -2.15 26.71 13.71
N LEU A 6 -0.94 27.24 13.52
CA LEU A 6 0.29 26.45 13.37
C LEU A 6 0.71 25.82 14.70
N ILE A 7 0.62 26.55 15.80
CA ILE A 7 0.83 26.01 17.16
C ILE A 7 -0.16 24.88 17.43
N LYS A 8 -1.45 25.09 17.13
CA LYS A 8 -2.49 24.06 17.28
C LYS A 8 -2.26 22.87 16.35
N PHE A 9 -1.83 23.09 15.11
CA PHE A 9 -1.46 22.03 14.17
C PHE A 9 -0.28 21.22 14.69
N LYS A 10 0.78 21.87 15.20
CA LYS A 10 1.95 21.21 15.78
C LYS A 10 1.58 20.38 17.00
N GLN A 11 0.73 20.93 17.86
CA GLN A 11 0.19 20.22 19.03
C GLN A 11 -0.60 18.99 18.59
N ILE A 12 -1.55 19.13 17.67
CA ILE A 12 -2.38 18.01 17.16
C ILE A 12 -1.51 16.97 16.44
N LEU A 13 -0.59 17.40 15.57
CA LEU A 13 0.29 16.52 14.81
C LEU A 13 1.11 15.63 15.75
N PHE A 14 1.76 16.21 16.75
CA PHE A 14 2.61 15.46 17.66
C PHE A 14 1.83 14.75 18.77
N SER A 15 0.65 15.24 19.16
CA SER A 15 -0.24 14.51 20.09
C SER A 15 -0.86 13.28 19.42
N ASP A 16 -1.23 13.36 18.14
CA ASP A 16 -1.81 12.22 17.43
C ASP A 16 -0.76 11.15 17.09
N ILE A 17 0.50 11.55 16.90
CA ILE A 17 1.63 10.62 16.73
C ILE A 17 1.90 9.88 18.04
N ILE A 18 1.77 10.56 19.19
CA ILE A 18 1.99 10.02 20.53
C ILE A 18 0.65 9.97 21.27
N ASN A 19 -0.27 9.10 20.85
CA ASN A 19 -1.48 8.95 21.66
C ASN A 19 -1.13 8.32 23.02
N LEU A 20 -1.48 9.08 24.06
CA LEU A 20 -1.54 8.92 25.53
C LEU A 20 -1.20 7.58 26.24
N ASP A 21 -1.25 6.43 25.58
CA ASP A 21 -0.92 5.14 26.20
C ASP A 21 0.60 4.95 26.34
N GLU A 22 1.41 5.49 25.42
CA GLU A 22 2.88 5.48 25.57
C GLU A 22 3.33 6.29 26.79
N THR A 23 2.63 7.39 27.14
CA THR A 23 2.98 8.20 28.31
C THR A 23 2.57 7.57 29.64
N ASN A 24 1.46 6.82 29.67
CA ASN A 24 0.97 6.17 30.89
C ASN A 24 1.78 4.92 31.22
N ASP A 25 2.13 4.12 30.21
CA ASP A 25 3.02 2.96 30.39
C ASP A 25 4.45 3.42 30.73
N GLU A 26 4.94 4.54 30.17
CA GLU A 26 6.23 5.11 30.55
C GLU A 26 6.27 5.64 32.00
N GLN A 27 5.19 6.25 32.51
CA GLN A 27 5.13 6.68 33.91
C GLN A 27 5.07 5.49 34.89
N LEU A 28 4.36 4.42 34.54
CA LEU A 28 4.30 3.19 35.32
C LEU A 28 5.65 2.43 35.33
N ILE A 29 6.43 2.55 34.25
CA ILE A 29 7.78 1.98 34.16
C ILE A 29 8.79 2.85 34.92
N LEU A 30 8.69 4.18 34.87
CA LEU A 30 9.57 5.08 35.63
C LEU A 30 9.34 4.99 37.15
N SER A 31 8.09 4.85 37.62
CA SER A 31 7.79 4.74 39.05
C SER A 31 8.32 3.45 39.68
N ASN A 32 8.50 2.39 38.88
CA ASN A 32 9.08 1.12 39.33
C ASN A 32 10.62 1.09 39.28
N THR A 33 11.28 2.19 38.89
CA THR A 33 12.75 2.28 38.79
C THR A 33 13.42 3.11 39.88
N GLN A 34 12.71 3.53 40.94
CA GLN A 34 13.34 4.25 42.05
C GLN A 34 13.55 3.49 43.35
N ASP A 35 12.98 2.30 43.57
CA ASP A 35 13.30 1.52 44.76
C ASP A 35 13.30 0.03 44.42
N ASN A 36 14.51 -0.54 44.36
CA ASN A 36 14.89 -1.85 44.91
C ASN A 36 16.22 -2.30 44.29
N ASN A 37 17.30 -2.06 45.03
CA ASN A 37 18.52 -2.85 44.91
C ASN A 37 18.21 -4.24 45.46
N ASP A 38 17.71 -5.15 44.64
CA ASP A 38 17.84 -6.58 44.92
C ASP A 38 18.05 -7.33 43.61
N ILE A 39 19.10 -8.15 43.65
CA ILE A 39 19.52 -9.06 42.60
C ILE A 39 18.47 -10.16 42.56
N ASP A 40 17.66 -10.20 41.50
CA ASP A 40 16.85 -11.38 41.23
C ASP A 40 16.85 -11.74 39.75
N ASP A 41 17.14 -13.02 39.53
CA ASP A 41 17.51 -13.64 38.27
C ASP A 41 16.24 -13.98 37.48
N ASN A 42 15.65 -12.96 36.87
CA ASN A 42 14.61 -13.11 35.85
C ASN A 42 14.76 -11.96 34.86
N THR A 43 15.41 -12.26 33.73
CA THR A 43 15.58 -11.33 32.61
C THR A 43 14.24 -11.03 31.95
N VAL A 44 13.43 -10.19 32.60
CA VAL A 44 12.39 -9.42 31.94
C VAL A 44 13.10 -8.51 30.95
N LEU A 45 13.12 -8.92 29.68
CA LEU A 45 13.62 -8.12 28.56
C LEU A 45 13.07 -6.69 28.69
N LYS A 46 13.94 -5.76 29.09
CA LYS A 46 13.65 -4.32 29.10
C LYS A 46 13.04 -3.95 27.74
N PRO A 47 11.82 -3.40 27.67
CA PRO A 47 11.24 -3.01 26.40
C PRO A 47 12.12 -1.91 25.79
N LYS A 48 12.62 -2.15 24.57
CA LYS A 48 13.39 -1.15 23.84
C LYS A 48 12.51 0.09 23.62
N ILE A 49 12.90 1.18 24.26
CA ILE A 49 12.39 2.55 24.06
C ILE A 49 12.74 2.97 22.62
N THR A 50 12.02 2.47 21.61
CA THR A 50 12.33 2.78 20.21
C THR A 50 11.14 2.66 19.26
N SER A 51 9.97 3.17 19.66
CA SER A 51 8.88 3.39 18.71
C SER A 51 9.36 4.32 17.58
N ILE A 52 9.19 3.89 16.32
CA ILE A 52 9.46 4.69 15.10
C ILE A 52 8.83 6.08 15.19
N ARG A 53 7.71 6.21 15.89
CA ARG A 53 6.99 7.45 16.15
C ARG A 53 7.81 8.48 16.94
N ILE A 54 8.64 8.03 17.90
CA ILE A 54 9.52 8.91 18.68
C ILE A 54 10.71 9.37 17.82
N LEU A 55 11.30 8.46 17.03
CA LEU A 55 12.36 8.82 16.08
C LEU A 55 11.85 9.80 15.01
N PHE A 56 10.64 9.54 14.49
CA PHE A 56 9.94 10.43 13.58
C PHE A 56 9.72 11.80 14.21
N LYS A 57 9.17 11.86 15.43
CA LYS A 57 8.96 13.12 16.16
C LYS A 57 10.26 13.90 16.28
N ASN A 58 11.32 13.28 16.79
CA ASN A 58 12.59 13.95 17.04
C ASN A 58 13.24 14.48 15.74
N ALA A 59 13.13 13.74 14.64
CA ALA A 59 13.65 14.17 13.35
C ALA A 59 12.83 15.32 12.74
N VAL A 60 11.49 15.20 12.77
CA VAL A 60 10.57 16.17 12.14
C VAL A 60 10.41 17.43 12.98
N GLU A 61 10.36 17.33 14.30
CA GLU A 61 10.16 18.47 15.20
C GLU A 61 11.34 19.44 15.12
N LYS A 62 12.57 18.93 15.02
CA LYS A 62 13.76 19.75 14.81
C LYS A 62 13.67 20.55 13.51
N GLU A 63 13.35 19.89 12.41
CA GLU A 63 13.24 20.56 11.10
C GLU A 63 12.07 21.54 11.05
N PHE A 64 10.91 21.17 11.60
CA PHE A 64 9.78 22.08 11.70
C PHE A 64 10.13 23.34 12.50
N ASN A 65 10.91 23.21 13.57
CA ASN A 65 11.38 24.36 14.34
C ASN A 65 12.40 25.21 13.57
N ASP A 66 13.29 24.57 12.80
CA ASP A 66 14.27 25.27 11.97
C ASP A 66 13.60 26.06 10.83
N ILE A 67 12.52 25.52 10.26
CA ILE A 67 11.79 26.10 9.13
C ILE A 67 10.79 27.16 9.58
N PHE A 68 9.92 26.81 10.53
CA PHE A 68 8.79 27.66 10.91
C PHE A 68 9.07 28.49 12.16
N GLY A 69 10.20 28.29 12.84
CA GLY A 69 10.45 28.80 14.19
C GLY A 69 9.75 27.95 15.24
N LYS A 70 10.15 28.08 16.51
CA LYS A 70 9.60 27.24 17.59
C LYS A 70 8.09 27.41 17.76
N ASN A 71 7.59 28.61 17.51
CA ASN A 71 6.19 29.00 17.67
C ASN A 71 5.55 29.50 16.35
N GLY A 72 6.17 29.24 15.20
CA GLY A 72 5.66 29.75 13.92
C GLY A 72 6.10 31.17 13.60
N GLU A 73 7.10 31.72 14.30
CA GLU A 73 7.59 33.08 14.08
C GLU A 73 8.15 33.32 12.66
N LEU A 74 8.65 32.28 11.99
CA LEU A 74 9.21 32.36 10.64
C LEU A 74 8.16 32.13 9.54
N LEU A 75 6.91 31.80 9.89
CA LEU A 75 5.88 31.47 8.91
C LEU A 75 5.57 32.62 7.94
N SER A 76 5.65 33.87 8.41
CA SER A 76 5.44 35.06 7.57
C SER A 76 6.61 35.36 6.64
N THR A 77 7.77 34.72 6.83
CA THR A 77 8.98 34.94 6.02
C THR A 77 9.13 33.94 4.88
N ILE A 78 8.31 32.89 4.84
CA ILE A 78 8.43 31.80 3.87
C ILE A 78 7.57 32.10 2.63
N LEU A 79 8.20 32.07 1.45
CA LEU A 79 7.51 32.14 0.17
C LEU A 79 6.84 30.79 -0.16
N LEU A 80 5.69 30.84 -0.82
CA LEU A 80 4.89 29.64 -1.11
C LEU A 80 5.66 28.59 -1.93
N ASP A 81 6.51 29.03 -2.86
CA ASP A 81 7.34 28.15 -3.69
C ASP A 81 8.41 27.42 -2.87
N ASP A 82 9.00 28.11 -1.88
CA ASP A 82 9.97 27.52 -0.97
C ASP A 82 9.30 26.49 -0.05
N THR A 83 8.04 26.69 0.36
CA THR A 83 7.33 25.72 1.22
C THR A 83 7.24 24.34 0.57
N ARG A 84 7.02 24.27 -0.75
CA ARG A 84 6.89 23.00 -1.47
C ARG A 84 8.22 22.26 -1.53
N LEU A 85 9.31 22.98 -1.78
CA LEU A 85 10.66 22.42 -1.77
C LEU A 85 11.00 21.89 -0.37
N ILE A 86 10.71 22.68 0.65
CA ILE A 86 10.95 22.33 2.05
C ILE A 86 10.17 21.07 2.46
N LEU A 87 8.87 21.01 2.15
CA LEU A 87 8.04 19.84 2.43
C LEU A 87 8.51 18.59 1.68
N SER A 88 9.02 18.76 0.45
CA SER A 88 9.60 17.64 -0.31
C SER A 88 10.89 17.10 0.34
N ASN A 89 11.73 17.97 0.89
CA ASN A 89 12.95 17.58 1.60
C ASN A 89 12.65 16.82 2.90
N ILE A 90 11.67 17.29 3.68
CA ILE A 90 11.17 16.57 4.87
C ILE A 90 10.66 15.18 4.45
N SER A 91 9.86 15.10 3.39
CA SER A 91 9.33 13.83 2.89
C SER A 91 10.42 12.85 2.48
N LEU A 92 11.49 13.32 1.82
CA LEU A 92 12.64 12.48 1.43
C LEU A 92 13.40 11.94 2.64
N LYS A 93 13.72 12.79 3.62
CA LYS A 93 14.39 12.34 4.86
C LYS A 93 13.55 11.37 5.67
N LEU A 94 12.23 11.58 5.70
CA LEU A 94 11.29 10.65 6.33
C LEU A 94 11.31 9.27 5.69
N LYS A 95 11.40 9.19 4.36
CA LYS A 95 11.54 7.91 3.67
C LYS A 95 12.80 7.17 4.09
N ASN A 96 13.92 7.86 4.27
CA ASN A 96 15.18 7.24 4.71
C ASN A 96 15.07 6.66 6.13
N ILE A 97 14.40 7.35 7.07
CA ILE A 97 14.22 6.87 8.45
C ILE A 97 13.36 5.59 8.52
N ILE A 98 12.41 5.44 7.60
CA ILE A 98 11.46 4.32 7.57
C ILE A 98 12.06 3.07 6.89
N GLN A 99 13.01 3.23 5.96
CA GLN A 99 13.55 2.13 5.15
C GLN A 99 14.25 1.02 5.94
N ASP A 100 14.74 1.29 7.15
CA ASP A 100 15.60 0.36 7.89
C ASP A 100 14.88 -0.61 8.84
N LYS A 101 13.53 -0.61 8.91
CA LYS A 101 12.83 -1.33 10.00
C LYS A 101 11.71 -2.26 9.52
N THR A 102 11.98 -3.56 9.64
CA THR A 102 11.12 -4.67 9.19
C THR A 102 10.29 -5.30 10.32
N ASN A 103 10.56 -4.97 11.60
CA ASN A 103 9.86 -5.60 12.72
C ASN A 103 8.63 -4.79 13.12
N ILE A 104 7.45 -5.44 13.21
CA ILE A 104 6.19 -4.81 13.63
C ILE A 104 6.31 -4.17 15.03
N ASN A 105 7.19 -4.72 15.87
CA ASN A 105 7.48 -4.21 17.22
C ASN A 105 8.19 -2.86 17.21
N ASP A 106 8.84 -2.48 16.10
CA ASP A 106 9.46 -1.16 15.97
C ASP A 106 8.42 -0.05 15.73
N TYR A 107 7.20 -0.40 15.33
CA TYR A 107 6.16 0.56 14.96
C TYR A 107 5.25 0.97 16.13
N SER A 108 5.08 0.12 17.14
CA SER A 108 4.24 0.41 18.32
C SER A 108 4.50 -0.53 19.49
N THR A 109 4.75 0.04 20.66
CA THR A 109 4.94 -0.66 21.95
C THR A 109 3.70 -1.43 22.41
N TRP A 110 2.50 -0.95 22.06
CA TRP A 110 1.23 -1.62 22.38
C TRP A 110 1.12 -3.04 21.79
N PHE A 111 1.71 -3.29 20.61
CA PHE A 111 1.72 -4.64 20.03
C PHE A 111 2.55 -5.60 20.91
N LEU A 112 3.65 -5.11 21.49
CA LEU A 112 4.51 -5.91 22.36
C LEU A 112 3.86 -6.22 23.72
N SER A 113 3.15 -5.24 24.31
CA SER A 113 2.50 -5.40 25.61
C SER A 113 1.22 -6.23 25.53
N THR A 114 0.38 -5.99 24.52
CA THR A 114 -0.96 -6.60 24.42
C THR A 114 -0.93 -8.01 23.84
N PHE A 115 -0.17 -8.26 22.76
CA PHE A 115 -0.13 -9.59 22.14
C PHE A 115 0.62 -10.63 22.97
N ARG A 116 1.45 -10.22 23.93
CA ARG A 116 2.07 -11.14 24.89
C ARG A 116 1.14 -11.54 26.04
N GLN A 117 0.10 -10.76 26.33
CA GLN A 117 -0.69 -10.90 27.56
C GLN A 117 -1.89 -11.89 27.45
N GLN A 118 -2.03 -12.60 26.33
CA GLN A 118 -3.02 -13.66 26.14
C GLN A 118 -2.50 -15.08 26.41
N ASN A 119 -1.30 -15.25 26.96
CA ASN A 119 -0.91 -16.50 27.62
C ASN A 119 -1.47 -16.54 29.05
N ARG A 120 -2.80 -16.52 29.17
CA ARG A 120 -3.47 -16.86 30.42
C ARG A 120 -3.58 -18.39 30.47
N ILE A 121 -3.04 -18.94 31.55
CA ILE A 121 -2.98 -20.37 31.90
C ILE A 121 -4.29 -21.08 31.52
N LEU A 122 -4.21 -21.87 30.45
CA LEU A 122 -5.13 -22.95 30.14
C LEU A 122 -4.29 -24.21 30.00
N ASP A 123 -4.76 -25.26 30.64
CA ASP A 123 -4.07 -26.52 30.84
C ASP A 123 -3.48 -27.11 29.55
N LYS A 124 -2.36 -27.80 29.75
CA LYS A 124 -1.55 -28.52 28.78
C LYS A 124 -2.38 -29.20 27.67
N LEU A 125 -1.88 -29.05 26.44
CA LEU A 125 -2.22 -29.74 25.18
C LEU A 125 -3.17 -29.00 24.22
N SER A 126 -2.79 -27.79 23.80
CA SER A 126 -2.78 -27.41 22.38
C SER A 126 -2.10 -26.04 22.24
N ILE A 127 -0.77 -26.02 22.11
CA ILE A 127 -0.02 -24.80 21.81
C ILE A 127 0.35 -24.85 20.33
N ARG A 128 -0.36 -24.08 19.52
CA ARG A 128 0.07 -23.30 18.34
C ARG A 128 -1.13 -23.09 17.45
N GLU A 129 -1.83 -21.98 17.64
CA GLU A 129 -2.49 -21.20 16.58
C GLU A 129 -3.27 -20.06 17.26
N LEU A 130 -2.59 -18.93 17.45
CA LEU A 130 -3.25 -17.64 17.54
C LEU A 130 -2.54 -16.76 16.51
N GLU A 131 -2.98 -16.93 15.25
CA GLU A 131 -2.49 -16.22 14.08
C GLU A 131 -2.81 -14.73 14.18
N ILE A 132 -1.80 -13.88 14.45
CA ILE A 132 -1.62 -12.58 13.78
C ILE A 132 -0.09 -12.38 13.60
N PRO A 133 0.51 -13.07 12.63
CA PRO A 133 1.23 -12.38 11.56
C PRO A 133 1.00 -13.03 10.18
N GLY A 134 0.57 -12.24 9.19
CA GLY A 134 0.45 -12.66 7.78
C GLY A 134 -0.96 -12.60 7.19
N GLN A 135 -2.01 -12.63 8.01
CA GLN A 135 -3.39 -12.79 7.53
C GLN A 135 -4.14 -11.47 7.23
N TYR A 136 -3.66 -10.31 7.70
CA TYR A 136 -4.31 -9.02 7.44
C TYR A 136 -3.31 -7.92 7.12
N ARG A 137 -3.65 -7.08 6.13
CA ARG A 137 -2.95 -5.85 5.75
C ARG A 137 -3.70 -4.64 6.29
N ILE A 138 -2.97 -3.75 6.97
CA ILE A 138 -3.51 -2.48 7.47
C ILE A 138 -3.56 -1.46 6.33
N LYS A 139 -4.73 -0.87 6.10
CA LYS A 139 -4.91 0.33 5.27
C LYS A 139 -5.16 1.53 6.16
N ALA A 140 -4.25 2.51 6.10
CA ALA A 140 -4.33 3.74 6.87
C ALA A 140 -4.58 4.94 5.96
N ARG A 141 -5.27 5.96 6.51
CA ARG A 141 -5.70 7.21 5.84
C ARG A 141 -6.65 6.99 4.66
N GLU A 142 -7.31 5.85 4.62
CA GLU A 142 -8.30 5.47 3.62
C GLU A 142 -9.55 4.96 4.34
N ASP A 143 -10.71 5.30 3.78
CA ASP A 143 -12.01 4.85 4.29
C ASP A 143 -12.47 3.62 3.51
N ILE A 144 -12.28 2.44 4.09
CA ILE A 144 -12.53 1.16 3.42
C ILE A 144 -13.98 0.66 3.55
N ARG A 145 -14.90 1.52 3.98
CA ARG A 145 -16.33 1.17 4.10
C ARG A 145 -16.97 0.88 2.74
N GLN A 146 -16.46 1.49 1.67
CA GLN A 146 -16.90 1.18 0.31
C GLN A 146 -16.45 -0.23 -0.09
N ASP A 147 -15.18 -0.57 0.12
CA ASP A 147 -14.64 -1.90 -0.11
C ASP A 147 -15.43 -2.97 0.66
N GLN A 148 -15.74 -2.73 1.93
CA GLN A 148 -16.55 -3.65 2.74
C GLN A 148 -17.94 -3.91 2.13
N ARG A 149 -18.60 -2.87 1.60
CA ARG A 149 -19.91 -3.02 0.95
C ARG A 149 -19.83 -3.80 -0.35
N ILE A 150 -18.73 -3.65 -1.09
CA ILE A 150 -18.49 -4.42 -2.31
C ILE A 150 -18.26 -5.89 -1.98
N GLU A 151 -17.46 -6.21 -0.96
CA GLU A 151 -17.27 -7.61 -0.52
C GLU A 151 -18.58 -8.25 -0.02
N ALA A 152 -19.40 -7.50 0.72
CA ALA A 152 -20.73 -7.96 1.12
C ALA A 152 -21.64 -8.22 -0.09
N LEU A 153 -21.56 -7.37 -1.11
CA LEU A 153 -22.30 -7.58 -2.36
C LEU A 153 -21.82 -8.85 -3.07
N PHE A 154 -20.52 -9.12 -3.12
CA PHE A 154 -19.98 -10.36 -3.70
C PHE A 154 -20.42 -11.60 -2.92
N SER A 155 -20.53 -11.53 -1.59
CA SER A 155 -21.11 -12.63 -0.80
C SER A 155 -22.55 -12.91 -1.21
N ILE A 156 -23.37 -11.87 -1.37
CA ILE A 156 -24.77 -12.02 -1.83
C ILE A 156 -24.80 -12.60 -3.26
N MET A 157 -23.89 -12.18 -4.15
CA MET A 157 -23.80 -12.74 -5.50
C MET A 157 -23.47 -14.23 -5.47
N ASN A 158 -22.57 -14.67 -4.57
CA ASN A 158 -22.28 -16.09 -4.40
C ASN A 158 -23.50 -16.86 -3.90
N ASP A 159 -24.26 -16.31 -2.93
CA ASP A 159 -25.51 -16.93 -2.49
C ASP A 159 -26.50 -17.07 -3.66
N LEU A 160 -26.58 -16.08 -4.56
CA LEU A 160 -27.43 -16.15 -5.75
C LEU A 160 -26.95 -17.20 -6.75
N TYR A 161 -25.64 -17.29 -7.01
CA TYR A 161 -25.07 -18.34 -7.85
C TYR A 161 -25.34 -19.72 -7.25
N ASP A 162 -25.27 -19.84 -5.92
CA ASP A 162 -25.48 -21.12 -5.26
C ASP A 162 -26.92 -21.63 -5.35
N ASN A 163 -27.87 -20.70 -5.42
CA ASN A 163 -29.30 -21.01 -5.54
C ASN A 163 -29.75 -21.21 -7.00
N ASP A 164 -28.94 -20.87 -8.00
CA ASP A 164 -29.27 -21.07 -9.41
C ASP A 164 -28.86 -22.48 -9.88
N PRO A 165 -29.82 -23.33 -10.28
CA PRO A 165 -29.53 -24.69 -10.75
C PRO A 165 -28.67 -24.72 -12.03
N ASN A 166 -28.55 -23.62 -12.78
CA ASN A 166 -27.66 -23.55 -13.94
C ASN A 166 -26.19 -23.33 -13.56
N CYS A 167 -25.94 -22.66 -12.44
CA CYS A 167 -24.60 -22.37 -11.93
C CYS A 167 -24.08 -23.53 -11.05
N ASN A 168 -24.99 -24.24 -10.39
CA ASN A 168 -24.71 -25.37 -9.48
C ASN A 168 -25.05 -26.74 -10.07
N GLN A 169 -24.74 -26.98 -11.35
CA GLN A 169 -24.88 -28.31 -11.95
C GLN A 169 -23.71 -29.20 -11.54
N SER A 170 -23.96 -30.50 -11.32
CA SER A 170 -22.93 -31.49 -10.96
C SER A 170 -21.82 -31.64 -12.02
N ASN A 171 -22.08 -31.19 -13.25
CA ASN A 171 -21.19 -31.32 -14.39
C ASN A 171 -20.63 -29.96 -14.88
N SER A 172 -20.94 -28.85 -14.20
CA SER A 172 -20.39 -27.52 -14.48
C SER A 172 -19.34 -27.14 -13.44
N ALA A 173 -18.41 -26.26 -13.82
CA ALA A 173 -17.50 -25.66 -12.85
C ALA A 173 -18.32 -24.84 -11.84
N HIS A 174 -18.02 -24.97 -10.55
CA HIS A 174 -18.64 -24.16 -9.51
C HIS A 174 -18.24 -22.70 -9.72
N ILE A 175 -19.23 -21.83 -9.96
CA ILE A 175 -19.03 -20.41 -10.21
C ILE A 175 -19.19 -19.68 -8.88
N ALA A 176 -18.08 -19.17 -8.34
CA ALA A 176 -18.10 -18.32 -7.16
C ALA A 176 -17.04 -17.22 -7.29
N VAL A 177 -17.40 -16.02 -6.84
CA VAL A 177 -16.46 -14.91 -6.68
C VAL A 177 -15.65 -15.17 -5.41
N ARG A 178 -14.32 -15.15 -5.52
CA ARG A 178 -13.47 -15.25 -4.33
C ARG A 178 -13.52 -13.93 -3.55
N THR A 179 -14.12 -13.97 -2.37
CA THR A 179 -14.23 -12.84 -1.43
C THR A 179 -13.11 -12.86 -0.40
N TYR A 180 -12.84 -11.70 0.22
CA TYR A 180 -11.92 -11.56 1.34
C TYR A 180 -12.48 -10.59 2.39
N LYS A 181 -12.03 -10.69 3.64
CA LYS A 181 -12.57 -9.87 4.73
C LYS A 181 -12.05 -8.45 4.69
N VAL A 182 -12.96 -7.50 4.84
CA VAL A 182 -12.67 -6.06 4.99
C VAL A 182 -13.31 -5.56 6.28
N ILE A 183 -12.49 -5.05 7.19
CA ILE A 183 -12.88 -4.66 8.54
C ILE A 183 -12.55 -3.17 8.76
N PRO A 184 -13.51 -2.25 8.57
CA PRO A 184 -13.30 -0.85 8.90
C PRO A 184 -13.25 -0.67 10.42
N MET A 185 -12.16 -0.07 10.93
CA MET A 185 -12.00 0.24 12.36
C MET A 185 -12.35 1.70 12.65
N SER A 186 -12.08 2.60 11.71
CA SER A 186 -12.48 4.01 11.74
C SER A 186 -12.64 4.56 10.32
N SER A 187 -13.02 5.84 10.18
CA SER A 187 -13.08 6.52 8.87
C SER A 187 -11.73 6.71 8.17
N LYS A 188 -10.62 6.39 8.83
CA LYS A 188 -9.26 6.53 8.28
C LYS A 188 -8.38 5.32 8.53
N LEU A 189 -8.94 4.22 9.02
CA LEU A 189 -8.18 3.03 9.37
C LEU A 189 -9.05 1.80 9.22
N GLY A 190 -8.51 0.77 8.59
CA GLY A 190 -9.10 -0.55 8.64
C GLY A 190 -8.13 -1.63 8.18
N MET A 191 -8.63 -2.85 8.18
CA MET A 191 -7.87 -4.06 7.91
C MET A 191 -8.50 -4.81 6.73
N ILE A 192 -7.65 -5.38 5.90
CA ILE A 192 -8.04 -6.22 4.76
C ILE A 192 -7.33 -7.55 4.91
N GLU A 193 -8.04 -8.65 4.73
CA GLU A 193 -7.46 -9.99 4.72
C GLU A 193 -6.40 -10.11 3.61
N TRP A 194 -5.23 -10.63 3.98
CA TRP A 194 -4.19 -11.00 3.06
C TRP A 194 -4.43 -12.42 2.59
N LEU A 195 -4.45 -12.59 1.27
CA LEU A 195 -4.61 -13.91 0.67
C LEU A 195 -3.23 -14.53 0.44
N ASP A 196 -2.94 -15.60 1.17
CA ASP A 196 -1.68 -16.32 1.03
C ASP A 196 -1.52 -16.94 -0.37
N ASN A 197 -0.26 -17.08 -0.79
CA ASN A 197 0.12 -17.63 -2.10
C ASN A 197 -0.52 -16.89 -3.30
N THR A 198 -0.90 -15.62 -3.11
CA THR A 198 -1.33 -14.74 -4.20
C THR A 198 -0.21 -13.80 -4.62
N ARG A 199 -0.22 -13.41 -5.89
CA ARG A 199 0.67 -12.39 -6.43
C ARG A 199 -0.04 -11.51 -7.45
N PRO A 200 0.33 -10.23 -7.58
CA PRO A 200 -0.19 -9.39 -8.65
C PRO A 200 0.09 -9.99 -10.03
N LEU A 201 -0.91 -9.98 -10.91
CA LEU A 201 -0.76 -10.46 -12.28
C LEU A 201 0.35 -9.72 -13.05
N LYS A 202 0.51 -8.43 -12.76
CA LYS A 202 1.55 -7.60 -13.36
C LYS A 202 2.95 -8.17 -13.09
N ASP A 203 3.26 -8.43 -11.83
CA ASP A 203 4.58 -8.93 -11.41
C ASP A 203 4.85 -10.30 -12.05
N LEU A 204 3.82 -11.15 -12.09
CA LEU A 204 3.89 -12.44 -12.78
C LEU A 204 4.23 -12.29 -14.28
N ILE A 205 3.61 -11.35 -14.98
CA ILE A 205 3.84 -11.12 -16.41
C ILE A 205 5.23 -10.49 -16.66
N GLU A 206 5.64 -9.53 -15.84
CA GLU A 206 6.92 -8.82 -15.99
C GLU A 206 8.13 -9.74 -15.77
N GLU A 207 8.03 -10.77 -14.94
CA GLU A 207 9.08 -11.78 -14.71
C GLU A 207 9.36 -12.72 -15.90
N LEU A 208 8.51 -12.72 -16.93
CA LEU A 208 8.52 -13.72 -18.01
C LEU A 208 9.04 -13.19 -19.34
N TYR A 209 9.42 -11.92 -19.38
CA TYR A 209 10.14 -11.38 -20.51
C TYR A 209 11.54 -11.98 -20.57
N ASN A 210 11.96 -12.34 -21.77
CA ASN A 210 13.33 -12.78 -22.02
C ASN A 210 14.27 -11.57 -22.04
N ASP A 211 15.58 -11.78 -21.84
CA ASP A 211 16.57 -10.69 -21.82
C ASP A 211 16.51 -9.80 -23.07
N ASN A 212 16.32 -10.40 -24.26
CA ASN A 212 16.16 -9.67 -25.51
C ASN A 212 14.88 -8.81 -25.55
N GLU A 213 13.77 -9.32 -25.02
CA GLU A 213 12.50 -8.61 -24.98
C GLU A 213 12.57 -7.45 -23.95
N LEU A 214 13.21 -7.69 -22.81
CA LEU A 214 13.51 -6.67 -21.81
C LEU A 214 14.41 -5.57 -22.38
N ASP A 215 15.44 -5.91 -23.16
CA ASP A 215 16.33 -4.94 -23.82
C ASP A 215 15.57 -4.01 -24.76
N ILE A 216 14.66 -4.55 -25.58
CA ILE A 216 13.80 -3.77 -26.48
C ILE A 216 12.92 -2.81 -25.68
N ILE A 217 12.32 -3.27 -24.58
CA ILE A 217 11.43 -2.47 -23.75
C ILE A 217 12.18 -1.37 -23.00
N THR A 218 13.31 -1.71 -22.39
CA THR A 218 14.04 -0.85 -21.46
C THR A 218 15.07 0.03 -22.17
N ASN A 219 16.02 -0.57 -22.90
CA ASN A 219 17.17 0.12 -23.48
C ASN A 219 16.84 0.78 -24.82
N GLN A 220 16.03 0.13 -25.65
CA GLN A 220 15.58 0.71 -26.94
C GLN A 220 14.39 1.68 -26.75
N GLY A 221 13.88 1.79 -25.53
CA GLY A 221 12.82 2.73 -25.17
C GLY A 221 11.49 2.45 -25.85
N GLN A 222 11.24 1.20 -26.28
CA GLN A 222 9.99 0.77 -26.91
C GLN A 222 8.95 0.29 -25.89
N HIS A 223 9.12 0.62 -24.61
CA HIS A 223 8.13 0.28 -23.59
C HIS A 223 6.71 0.75 -24.00
N PRO A 224 5.68 -0.11 -23.99
CA PRO A 224 4.33 0.23 -24.47
C PRO A 224 3.74 1.50 -23.86
N ARG A 225 3.92 1.70 -22.56
CA ARG A 225 3.56 2.94 -21.85
C ARG A 225 4.19 4.19 -22.46
N LYS A 226 5.48 4.12 -22.82
CA LYS A 226 6.21 5.26 -23.41
C LYS A 226 5.73 5.52 -24.83
N LEU A 227 5.60 4.49 -25.66
CA LEU A 227 5.04 4.61 -27.02
C LEU A 227 3.66 5.26 -27.00
N TYR A 228 2.79 4.82 -26.09
CA TYR A 228 1.46 5.42 -25.91
C TYR A 228 1.54 6.89 -25.47
N GLN A 229 2.40 7.21 -24.49
CA GLN A 229 2.57 8.58 -24.01
C GLN A 229 3.13 9.51 -25.09
N ASP A 230 4.11 9.03 -25.86
CA ASP A 230 4.70 9.76 -26.99
C ASP A 230 3.67 9.96 -28.09
N TYR A 231 2.86 8.94 -28.42
CA TYR A 231 1.75 9.07 -29.36
C TYR A 231 0.75 10.14 -28.92
N VAL A 232 0.27 10.10 -27.68
CA VAL A 232 -0.69 11.08 -27.13
C VAL A 232 -0.10 12.48 -27.19
N THR A 233 1.15 12.66 -26.73
CA THR A 233 1.80 13.97 -26.65
C THR A 233 2.07 14.53 -28.05
N ASN A 234 2.62 13.73 -28.96
CA ASN A 234 2.96 14.15 -30.32
C ASN A 234 1.71 14.45 -31.14
N THR A 235 0.66 13.66 -31.00
CA THR A 235 -0.60 13.86 -31.72
C THR A 235 -1.32 15.11 -31.24
N TYR A 236 -1.34 15.33 -29.92
CA TYR A 236 -1.86 16.58 -29.35
C TYR A 236 -1.07 17.80 -29.83
N GLN A 237 0.27 17.72 -29.79
CA GLN A 237 1.15 18.81 -30.23
C GLN A 237 1.00 19.11 -31.73
N LYS A 238 0.79 18.10 -32.57
CA LYS A 238 0.47 18.27 -33.99
C LYS A 238 -0.87 18.98 -34.21
N ALA A 239 -1.89 18.64 -33.42
CA ALA A 239 -3.21 19.26 -33.51
C ALA A 239 -3.22 20.71 -32.99
N LYS A 240 -2.44 21.02 -31.94
CA LYS A 240 -2.35 22.35 -31.34
C LYS A 240 -0.89 22.76 -31.05
N PRO A 241 -0.13 23.23 -32.06
CA PRO A 241 1.29 23.55 -31.90
C PRO A 241 1.59 24.65 -30.87
N THR A 242 0.65 25.56 -30.66
CA THR A 242 0.77 26.71 -29.74
C THR A 242 0.35 26.40 -28.32
N ALA A 243 -0.41 25.32 -28.09
CA ALA A 243 -0.91 24.97 -26.76
C ALA A 243 0.07 24.04 -26.04
N LYS A 244 0.69 24.52 -24.96
CA LYS A 244 1.49 23.70 -24.06
C LYS A 244 0.66 23.31 -22.84
N THR A 245 0.51 22.03 -22.58
CA THR A 245 -0.21 21.52 -21.41
C THR A 245 0.43 20.21 -21.00
N ALA A 246 0.61 19.99 -19.68
CA ALA A 246 1.09 18.73 -19.12
C ALA A 246 -0.05 17.87 -18.53
N ASN A 247 -1.30 18.33 -18.66
CA ASN A 247 -2.49 17.68 -18.14
C ASN A 247 -3.04 16.67 -19.15
N ASN A 248 -2.83 15.38 -18.86
CA ASN A 248 -3.28 14.27 -19.71
C ASN A 248 -4.80 14.28 -19.95
N THR A 249 -5.61 14.70 -18.97
CA THR A 249 -7.08 14.71 -19.10
C THR A 249 -7.54 15.63 -20.23
N ILE A 250 -6.91 16.80 -20.36
CA ILE A 250 -7.22 17.76 -21.42
C ILE A 250 -6.80 17.19 -22.77
N MET A 251 -5.61 16.57 -22.85
CA MET A 251 -5.16 15.92 -24.08
C MET A 251 -6.13 14.83 -24.53
N TYR A 252 -6.58 13.96 -23.62
CA TYR A 252 -7.52 12.89 -23.97
C TYR A 252 -8.86 13.40 -24.48
N ALA A 253 -9.42 14.44 -23.86
CA ALA A 253 -10.68 15.02 -24.30
C ALA A 253 -10.60 15.56 -25.75
N GLU A 254 -9.50 16.23 -26.08
CA GLU A 254 -9.26 16.79 -27.41
C GLU A 254 -8.94 15.71 -28.45
N LEU A 255 -8.13 14.71 -28.08
CA LEU A 255 -7.83 13.58 -28.94
C LEU A 255 -9.06 12.74 -29.24
N PHE A 256 -9.95 12.57 -28.27
CA PHE A 256 -11.21 11.85 -28.46
C PHE A 256 -12.10 12.48 -29.54
N LEU A 257 -12.09 13.81 -29.66
CA LEU A 257 -12.86 14.53 -30.67
C LEU A 257 -12.16 14.60 -32.04
N SER A 258 -10.83 14.57 -32.06
CA SER A 258 -10.04 14.78 -33.27
C SER A 258 -9.63 13.50 -33.98
N LEU A 259 -9.47 12.39 -33.25
CA LEU A 259 -9.01 11.12 -33.81
C LEU A 259 -10.16 10.26 -34.32
N THR A 260 -9.92 9.57 -35.43
CA THR A 260 -10.83 8.56 -35.94
C THR A 260 -10.54 7.19 -35.34
N LYS A 261 -11.55 6.32 -35.32
CA LYS A 261 -11.40 4.92 -34.87
C LYS A 261 -10.27 4.18 -35.61
N ALA A 262 -10.11 4.42 -36.92
CA ALA A 262 -9.10 3.74 -37.72
C ALA A 262 -7.68 4.08 -37.28
N GLN A 263 -7.39 5.37 -37.05
CA GLN A 263 -6.09 5.83 -36.57
C GLN A 263 -5.77 5.26 -35.18
N VAL A 264 -6.74 5.26 -34.27
CA VAL A 264 -6.56 4.69 -32.92
C VAL A 264 -6.31 3.19 -32.99
N GLN A 265 -7.00 2.47 -33.87
CA GLN A 265 -6.82 1.03 -34.03
C GLN A 265 -5.42 0.68 -34.59
N GLU A 266 -4.95 1.43 -35.57
CA GLU A 266 -3.62 1.25 -36.15
C GLU A 266 -2.52 1.40 -35.09
N GLU A 267 -2.59 2.47 -34.30
CA GLU A 267 -1.63 2.76 -33.23
C GLU A 267 -1.74 1.77 -32.06
N PHE A 268 -2.96 1.35 -31.72
CA PHE A 268 -3.17 0.30 -30.73
C PHE A 268 -2.51 -1.01 -31.18
N ASN A 269 -2.71 -1.43 -32.43
CA ASN A 269 -2.10 -2.64 -32.98
C ASN A 269 -0.57 -2.54 -33.01
N HIS A 270 -0.04 -1.37 -33.37
CA HIS A 270 1.40 -1.11 -33.35
C HIS A 270 1.98 -1.26 -31.93
N ILE A 271 1.39 -0.62 -30.93
CA ILE A 271 1.84 -0.72 -29.53
C ILE A 271 1.69 -2.16 -29.00
N GLN A 272 0.59 -2.83 -29.34
CA GLN A 272 0.33 -4.21 -28.94
C GLN A 272 1.36 -5.18 -29.52
N SER A 273 1.84 -4.93 -30.76
CA SER A 273 2.80 -5.82 -31.44
C SER A 273 4.15 -5.95 -30.73
N VAL A 274 4.50 -4.97 -29.88
CA VAL A 274 5.72 -5.00 -29.06
C VAL A 274 5.59 -5.97 -27.89
N ILE A 275 4.37 -6.30 -27.47
CA ILE A 275 4.12 -7.18 -26.32
C ILE A 275 4.05 -8.63 -26.81
N PRO A 276 4.86 -9.55 -26.26
CA PRO A 276 4.78 -10.96 -26.59
C PRO A 276 3.40 -11.54 -26.25
N VAL A 277 2.80 -12.23 -27.22
CA VAL A 277 1.41 -12.74 -27.11
C VAL A 277 1.25 -13.93 -26.16
N ASP A 278 2.36 -14.54 -25.72
CA ASP A 278 2.37 -15.80 -24.99
C ASP A 278 2.83 -15.67 -23.53
N LEU A 279 3.01 -14.45 -23.00
CA LEU A 279 3.49 -14.22 -21.62
C LEU A 279 2.68 -14.99 -20.58
N LEU A 280 1.34 -14.90 -20.62
CA LEU A 280 0.49 -15.62 -19.67
C LEU A 280 0.60 -17.15 -19.85
N ARG A 281 0.84 -17.63 -21.08
CA ARG A 281 1.07 -19.06 -21.33
C ARG A 281 2.40 -19.51 -20.73
N ARG A 282 3.47 -18.74 -20.94
CA ARG A 282 4.80 -18.98 -20.32
C ARG A 282 4.68 -19.00 -18.79
N ALA A 283 3.83 -18.14 -18.22
CA ALA A 283 3.54 -18.10 -16.79
C ALA A 283 3.04 -19.43 -16.27
N TYR A 284 1.99 -19.96 -16.89
CA TYR A 284 1.42 -21.23 -16.47
C TYR A 284 2.37 -22.39 -16.69
N TYR A 285 3.15 -22.40 -17.78
CA TYR A 285 4.17 -23.44 -17.96
C TYR A 285 5.27 -23.40 -16.91
N LYS A 286 5.67 -22.20 -16.44
CA LYS A 286 6.66 -22.05 -15.38
C LYS A 286 6.14 -22.52 -14.01
N ILE A 287 4.84 -22.36 -13.75
CA ILE A 287 4.20 -22.74 -12.48
C ILE A 287 3.78 -24.22 -12.48
N ALA A 288 3.39 -24.76 -13.63
CA ALA A 288 2.86 -26.12 -13.75
C ALA A 288 3.98 -27.16 -13.72
N ASN A 289 3.85 -28.15 -12.82
CA ASN A 289 4.77 -29.29 -12.74
C ASN A 289 4.45 -30.40 -13.77
N SER A 290 3.34 -30.29 -14.50
CA SER A 290 2.91 -31.26 -15.52
C SER A 290 1.98 -30.61 -16.55
N HIS A 291 1.80 -31.24 -17.70
CA HIS A 291 0.86 -30.80 -18.72
C HIS A 291 -0.59 -30.79 -18.20
N GLU A 292 -0.96 -31.77 -17.39
CA GLU A 292 -2.26 -31.82 -16.72
C GLU A 292 -2.44 -30.65 -15.76
N GLY A 293 -1.41 -30.35 -14.95
CA GLY A 293 -1.41 -29.18 -14.07
C GLY A 293 -1.59 -27.86 -14.83
N PHE A 294 -0.97 -27.72 -16.01
CA PHE A 294 -1.18 -26.57 -16.88
C PHE A 294 -2.65 -26.46 -17.33
N TYR A 295 -3.28 -27.55 -17.76
CA TYR A 295 -4.69 -27.54 -18.18
C TYR A 295 -5.62 -27.18 -17.03
N THR A 296 -5.40 -27.75 -15.84
CA THR A 296 -6.19 -27.45 -14.64
C THR A 296 -6.05 -25.99 -14.23
N LEU A 297 -4.83 -25.45 -14.18
CA LEU A 297 -4.61 -24.03 -13.84
C LEU A 297 -5.25 -23.09 -14.86
N ARG A 298 -5.16 -23.42 -16.16
CA ARG A 298 -5.80 -22.64 -17.22
C ARG A 298 -7.32 -22.69 -17.10
N GLN A 299 -7.90 -23.87 -16.82
CA GLN A 299 -9.33 -24.04 -16.69
C GLN A 299 -9.88 -23.33 -15.45
N GLN A 300 -9.13 -23.26 -14.36
CA GLN A 300 -9.55 -22.53 -13.15
C GLN A 300 -9.42 -21.01 -13.29
N PHE A 301 -8.53 -20.52 -14.16
CA PHE A 301 -8.34 -19.09 -14.38
C PHE A 301 -9.33 -18.48 -15.37
N ILE A 302 -9.78 -19.26 -16.36
CA ILE A 302 -10.78 -18.84 -17.37
C ILE A 302 -12.19 -18.97 -16.77
#